data_AF-A0A0N8R3A4-F1
#
_entry.id   AF-A0A0N8R3A4-F1
#
_cell.length_a   1.000
_cell.length_b   1.000
_cell.length_c   1.000
_cell.angle_alpha   90.00
_cell.angle_beta   90.00
_cell.angle_gamma   90.00
#
_symmetry.space_group_name_H-M   'P 1'
#
loop_
_entity.id
_entity.type
_entity.pdbx_description
1 polymer ?
#
loop_
_entity_poly.entity_id
_entity_poly.type
_entity_poly.pdbx_seq_one_letter_code
_entity_poly.pdbx_strand_id
1 'polypeptide(L)'
;AKWCLAHHKENFLYTHFEDICEIMKAYDVSFSLGDGLRPGSIADANDEAQFGELETLGELTKIAWKHDVQCMIEGPGHVPMQLIKENMDKQLECCDEAPFYTLGPLTTDIAPGYDHITSGIGAAMIGWFGCAMLCYVTPKEHLGLPNKDDV
;
A
#
# COMPACT_ATOMS: atom_id res chain seq x y z
N ALA A 1 7.57 -12.00 -4.92
CA ALA A 1 7.14 -13.16 -5.73
C ALA A 1 8.29 -13.94 -6.42
N LYS A 2 8.95 -13.40 -7.47
CA LYS A 2 9.91 -14.16 -8.31
C LYS A 2 11.01 -14.88 -7.52
N TRP A 3 11.60 -14.21 -6.53
CA TRP A 3 12.65 -14.80 -5.69
C TRP A 3 12.14 -16.00 -4.88
N CYS A 4 10.96 -15.88 -4.24
CA CYS A 4 10.38 -16.96 -3.45
C CYS A 4 10.08 -18.19 -4.30
N LEU A 5 9.54 -17.99 -5.51
CA LEU A 5 9.27 -19.09 -6.47
C LEU A 5 10.55 -19.75 -6.98
N ALA A 6 11.60 -18.97 -7.26
CA ALA A 6 12.86 -19.51 -7.75
C ALA A 6 13.57 -20.38 -6.70
N HIS A 7 13.41 -20.06 -5.41
CA HIS A 7 14.11 -20.75 -4.32
C HIS A 7 13.23 -21.68 -3.50
N HIS A 8 11.91 -21.64 -3.68
CA HIS A 8 10.91 -22.32 -2.84
C HIS A 8 11.16 -22.06 -1.35
N LYS A 9 11.37 -20.78 -1.01
CA LYS A 9 11.64 -20.29 0.34
C LYS A 9 10.77 -19.09 0.66
N GLU A 10 10.51 -18.89 1.95
CA GLU A 10 9.83 -17.69 2.45
C GLU A 10 10.61 -16.43 2.10
N ASN A 11 9.91 -15.31 1.92
CA ASN A 11 10.47 -13.99 1.67
C ASN A 11 11.56 -13.66 2.70
N PHE A 12 12.79 -13.49 2.22
CA PHE A 12 13.92 -13.20 3.10
C PHE A 12 13.76 -11.87 3.86
N LEU A 13 12.98 -10.91 3.34
CA LEU A 13 12.69 -9.67 4.06
C LEU A 13 11.81 -9.94 5.29
N TYR A 14 10.87 -10.88 5.18
CA TYR A 14 10.03 -11.31 6.29
C TYR A 14 10.85 -12.09 7.32
N THR A 15 11.66 -13.06 6.88
CA THR A 15 12.44 -13.90 7.81
C THR A 15 13.56 -13.15 8.52
N HIS A 16 14.03 -12.02 7.97
CA HIS A 16 15.04 -11.15 8.57
C HIS A 16 14.48 -9.82 9.07
N PHE A 17 13.16 -9.72 9.31
CA PHE A 17 12.53 -8.44 9.62
C PHE A 17 13.04 -7.80 10.92
N GLU A 18 13.30 -8.57 11.98
CA GLU A 18 13.93 -8.05 13.21
C GLU A 18 15.36 -7.53 12.96
N ASP A 19 16.16 -8.20 12.11
CA ASP A 19 17.50 -7.72 11.73
C ASP A 19 17.42 -6.36 11.00
N ILE A 20 16.41 -6.19 10.14
CA ILE A 20 16.16 -4.92 9.43
C ILE A 20 15.74 -3.83 10.42
N CYS A 21 14.91 -4.17 11.43
CA CYS A 21 14.52 -3.22 12.48
C CYS A 21 15.74 -2.67 13.23
N GLU A 22 16.72 -3.50 13.58
CA GLU A 22 17.95 -3.06 14.25
C GLU A 22 18.75 -2.06 13.40
N ILE A 23 18.82 -2.28 12.08
CA ILE A 23 19.47 -1.37 11.15
C ILE A 23 18.71 -0.04 11.09
N MET A 24 17.38 -0.09 10.92
CA MET A 24 16.56 1.11 10.77
C MET A 24 16.53 1.96 12.05
N LYS A 25 16.47 1.31 13.22
CA LYS A 25 16.55 1.94 14.54
C LYS A 25 17.82 2.77 14.71
N ALA A 26 18.96 2.29 14.22
CA ALA A 26 20.24 2.98 14.35
C ALA A 26 20.28 4.35 13.64
N TYR A 27 19.37 4.58 12.68
CA TYR A 27 19.34 5.80 11.86
C TYR A 27 17.99 6.51 11.82
N ASP A 28 17.04 6.11 12.67
CA ASP A 28 15.66 6.63 12.71
C ASP A 28 14.97 6.62 11.32
N VAL A 29 15.12 5.52 10.59
CA VAL A 29 14.41 5.31 9.33
C VAL A 29 13.04 4.70 9.62
N SER A 30 11.97 5.32 9.12
CA SER A 30 10.62 4.78 9.23
C SER A 30 10.36 3.69 8.20
N PHE A 31 9.60 2.67 8.56
CA PHE A 31 9.06 1.71 7.61
C PHE A 31 7.90 2.30 6.82
N SER A 32 7.94 2.08 5.51
CA SER A 32 6.76 2.04 4.66
C SER A 32 6.55 0.57 4.29
N LEU A 33 5.60 -0.09 4.94
CA LEU A 33 5.35 -1.51 4.71
C LEU A 33 4.56 -1.68 3.42
N GLY A 34 5.25 -2.14 2.37
CA GLY A 34 4.76 -2.13 1.00
C GLY A 34 3.62 -3.11 0.70
N ASP A 35 2.74 -2.69 -0.19
CA ASP A 35 1.56 -3.43 -0.66
C ASP A 35 1.87 -4.21 -1.96
N GLY A 36 2.78 -5.18 -1.86
CA GLY A 36 3.27 -5.97 -2.98
C GLY A 36 2.20 -6.77 -3.74
N LEU A 37 1.05 -7.02 -3.11
CA LEU A 37 -0.12 -7.74 -3.63
C LEU A 37 -1.35 -6.82 -3.80
N ARG A 38 -1.16 -5.49 -3.91
CA ARG A 38 -2.26 -4.56 -4.18
C ARG A 38 -2.99 -4.86 -5.50
N PRO A 39 -4.29 -4.53 -5.61
CA PRO A 39 -5.05 -4.73 -6.83
C PRO A 39 -4.58 -3.79 -7.94
N GLY A 40 -4.23 -4.37 -9.11
CA GLY A 40 -3.89 -3.66 -10.34
C GLY A 40 -5.07 -3.50 -11.31
N SER A 41 -6.25 -3.96 -10.93
CA SER A 41 -7.50 -3.77 -11.66
C SER A 41 -8.68 -3.72 -10.69
N ILE A 42 -9.79 -3.11 -11.11
CA ILE A 42 -11.03 -3.04 -10.33
C ILE A 42 -11.57 -4.45 -9.99
N ALA A 43 -11.30 -5.45 -10.82
CA ALA A 43 -11.78 -6.82 -10.63
C ALA A 43 -11.04 -7.56 -9.50
N ASP A 44 -9.79 -7.17 -9.23
CA ASP A 44 -8.95 -7.82 -8.21
C ASP A 44 -9.06 -7.13 -6.84
N ALA A 45 -9.83 -6.05 -6.75
CA ALA A 45 -9.98 -5.28 -5.52
C ALA A 45 -10.62 -6.11 -4.40
N ASN A 46 -10.03 -6.05 -3.20
CA ASN A 46 -10.47 -6.72 -1.98
C ASN A 46 -10.37 -8.25 -2.06
N ASP A 47 -9.46 -8.78 -2.86
CA ASP A 47 -9.22 -10.22 -2.93
C ASP A 47 -8.45 -10.76 -1.71
N GLU A 48 -8.35 -12.10 -1.65
CA GLU A 48 -7.69 -12.80 -0.54
C GLU A 48 -6.17 -12.50 -0.49
N ALA A 49 -5.53 -12.28 -1.63
CA ALA A 49 -4.11 -11.98 -1.70
C ALA A 49 -3.80 -10.60 -1.08
N GLN A 50 -4.60 -9.59 -1.44
CA GLN A 50 -4.50 -8.24 -0.89
C GLN A 50 -4.69 -8.24 0.62
N PHE A 51 -5.78 -8.83 1.13
CA PHE A 51 -6.05 -8.81 2.57
C PHE A 51 -5.14 -9.72 3.38
N GLY A 52 -4.69 -10.84 2.80
CA GLY A 52 -3.67 -11.68 3.44
C GLY A 52 -2.34 -10.95 3.63
N GLU A 53 -1.93 -10.12 2.66
CA GLU A 53 -0.76 -9.24 2.84
C GLU A 53 -1.03 -8.19 3.93
N LEU A 54 -2.16 -7.49 3.89
CA LEU A 54 -2.51 -6.44 4.87
C LEU A 54 -2.48 -6.96 6.32
N GLU A 55 -3.05 -8.14 6.58
CA GLU A 55 -3.00 -8.79 7.89
C GLU A 55 -1.55 -9.09 8.31
N THR A 56 -0.72 -9.55 7.37
CA THR A 56 0.73 -9.76 7.61
C THR A 56 1.44 -8.43 7.92
N LEU A 57 1.10 -7.33 7.25
CA LEU A 57 1.67 -6.02 7.55
C LEU A 57 1.30 -5.54 8.96
N GLY A 58 0.11 -5.89 9.44
CA GLY A 58 -0.31 -5.68 10.84
C GLY A 58 0.55 -6.44 11.86
N GLU A 59 0.93 -7.69 11.56
CA GLU A 59 1.90 -8.44 12.36
C GLU A 59 3.28 -7.75 12.37
N LEU A 60 3.79 -7.40 11.19
CA LEU A 60 5.10 -6.74 11.05
C LEU A 60 5.14 -5.37 11.74
N THR A 61 4.01 -4.66 11.78
CA THR A 61 3.86 -3.39 12.52
C THR A 61 4.14 -3.58 14.01
N LYS A 62 3.59 -4.63 14.63
CA LYS A 62 3.84 -4.95 16.05
C LYS A 62 5.30 -5.28 16.30
N ILE A 63 5.94 -5.98 15.36
CA ILE A 63 7.38 -6.28 15.44
C ILE A 63 8.19 -4.98 15.33
N ALA A 64 7.92 -4.11 14.36
CA ALA A 64 8.61 -2.82 14.23
C ALA A 64 8.48 -1.97 15.50
N TRP A 65 7.28 -1.89 16.07
CA TRP A 65 7.03 -1.15 17.32
C TRP A 65 7.72 -1.75 18.55
N LYS A 66 7.83 -3.08 18.65
CA LYS A 66 8.64 -3.74 19.69
C LYS A 66 10.10 -3.30 19.64
N HIS A 67 10.61 -2.97 18.45
CA HIS A 67 11.96 -2.45 18.25
C HIS A 67 12.04 -0.91 18.31
N ASP A 68 10.95 -0.21 18.66
CA ASP A 68 10.84 1.26 18.63
C ASP A 68 11.10 1.88 17.24
N VAL A 69 10.74 1.18 16.16
CA VAL A 69 10.86 1.69 14.78
C VAL A 69 9.51 2.21 14.29
N GLN A 70 9.49 3.45 13.79
CA GLN A 70 8.31 4.09 13.22
C GLN A 70 7.82 3.33 11.98
N CYS A 71 6.50 3.23 11.75
CA CYS A 71 5.96 2.58 10.56
C CYS A 71 4.68 3.24 10.04
N MET A 72 4.49 3.14 8.73
CA MET A 72 3.23 3.36 8.01
C MET A 72 2.98 2.18 7.07
N ILE A 73 1.73 1.99 6.68
CA ILE A 73 1.27 0.86 5.86
C ILE A 73 0.94 1.38 4.47
N GLU A 74 1.42 0.73 3.42
CA GLU A 74 1.00 1.04 2.05
C GLU A 74 -0.33 0.35 1.74
N GLY A 75 -1.13 0.98 0.89
CA GLY A 75 -2.50 0.57 0.59
C GLY A 75 -2.88 0.73 -0.88
N PRO A 76 -4.05 0.20 -1.25
CA PRO A 76 -4.35 -0.28 -2.59
C PRO A 76 -4.24 0.74 -3.73
N GLY A 77 -4.16 0.17 -4.94
CA GLY A 77 -4.13 0.86 -6.22
C GLY A 77 -5.50 1.02 -6.88
N HIS A 78 -6.11 -0.05 -7.41
CA HIS A 78 -7.36 0.02 -8.16
C HIS A 78 -8.53 -0.50 -7.32
N VAL A 79 -9.46 0.38 -6.93
CA VAL A 79 -10.59 0.02 -6.04
C VAL A 79 -11.85 0.79 -6.43
N PRO A 80 -12.96 0.10 -6.79
CA PRO A 80 -14.20 0.78 -7.10
C PRO A 80 -14.81 1.39 -5.84
N MET A 81 -15.49 2.54 -5.97
CA MET A 81 -15.89 3.39 -4.84
C MET A 81 -16.61 2.66 -3.69
N GLN A 82 -17.47 1.69 -4.00
CA GLN A 82 -18.23 0.93 -2.99
C GLN A 82 -17.36 0.04 -2.09
N LEU A 83 -16.11 -0.24 -2.48
CA LEU A 83 -15.16 -1.08 -1.74
C LEU A 83 -14.10 -0.28 -0.97
N ILE A 84 -14.02 1.04 -1.18
CA ILE A 84 -12.99 1.89 -0.55
C ILE A 84 -13.11 1.90 0.98
N LYS A 85 -14.34 1.94 1.51
CA LYS A 85 -14.55 2.01 2.97
C LYS A 85 -14.07 0.74 3.68
N GLU A 86 -14.29 -0.44 3.09
CA GLU A 86 -13.83 -1.71 3.64
C GLU A 86 -12.29 -1.76 3.77
N ASN A 87 -11.56 -1.19 2.80
CA ASN A 87 -10.10 -1.11 2.86
C ASN A 87 -9.62 -0.31 4.08
N MET A 88 -10.24 0.85 4.34
CA MET A 88 -9.89 1.66 5.50
C MET A 88 -10.26 0.95 6.82
N ASP A 89 -11.45 0.36 6.89
CA ASP A 89 -11.92 -0.34 8.09
C ASP A 89 -10.99 -1.53 8.44
N LYS A 90 -10.61 -2.32 7.44
CA LYS A 90 -9.66 -3.43 7.62
C LYS A 90 -8.27 -2.95 8.01
N GLN A 91 -7.77 -1.87 7.44
CA GLN A 91 -6.45 -1.36 7.81
C GLN A 91 -6.42 -0.88 9.27
N LEU A 92 -7.45 -0.16 9.72
CA LEU A 92 -7.55 0.28 11.12
C LEU A 92 -7.62 -0.93 12.07
N GLU A 93 -8.37 -1.97 11.72
CA GLU A 93 -8.51 -3.19 12.51
C GLU A 93 -7.22 -4.01 12.56
N CYS A 94 -6.61 -4.29 11.41
CA CYS A 94 -5.48 -5.22 11.30
C CYS A 94 -4.14 -4.59 11.66
N CYS A 95 -3.97 -3.28 11.44
CA CYS A 95 -2.70 -2.57 11.59
C CYS A 95 -2.67 -1.59 12.77
N ASP A 96 -3.57 -1.76 13.74
CA ASP A 96 -3.61 -1.01 15.01
C ASP A 96 -3.55 0.53 14.80
N GLU A 97 -4.31 1.03 13.83
CA GLU A 97 -4.38 2.46 13.48
C GLU A 97 -3.04 3.10 13.03
N ALA A 98 -2.05 2.30 12.62
CA ALA A 98 -0.83 2.82 12.00
C ALA A 98 -1.17 3.73 10.79
N PRO A 99 -0.38 4.79 10.50
CA PRO A 99 -0.65 5.66 9.36
C PRO A 99 -0.77 4.88 8.05
N PHE A 100 -1.83 5.16 7.29
CA PHE A 100 -2.07 4.52 5.99
C PHE A 100 -1.59 5.42 4.84
N TYR A 101 -0.97 4.82 3.82
CA TYR A 101 -0.38 5.49 2.67
C TYR A 101 -0.86 4.83 1.36
N THR A 102 -1.76 5.46 0.61
CA THR A 102 -2.43 4.80 -0.54
C THR A 102 -1.98 5.35 -1.89
N LEU A 103 -2.01 4.52 -2.93
CA LEU A 103 -1.81 4.93 -4.32
C LEU A 103 -3.15 5.18 -5.02
N GLY A 104 -3.68 6.40 -4.91
CA GLY A 104 -5.06 6.71 -5.31
C GLY A 104 -6.04 6.40 -4.16
N PRO A 105 -7.00 5.48 -4.31
CA PRO A 105 -7.10 4.47 -5.38
C PRO A 105 -7.83 4.92 -6.65
N LEU A 106 -7.48 4.34 -7.80
CA LEU A 106 -8.19 4.50 -9.07
C LEU A 106 -9.58 3.86 -8.98
N THR A 107 -10.62 4.65 -9.24
CA THR A 107 -12.02 4.16 -9.13
C THR A 107 -12.54 3.50 -10.40
N THR A 108 -11.78 3.54 -11.49
CA THR A 108 -12.11 2.89 -12.77
C THR A 108 -10.85 2.72 -13.64
N ASP A 109 -10.84 1.68 -14.50
CA ASP A 109 -9.68 1.30 -15.33
C ASP A 109 -9.78 1.78 -16.79
N ILE A 110 -10.83 2.53 -17.14
CA ILE A 110 -11.19 2.77 -18.54
C ILE A 110 -10.68 4.10 -19.11
N ALA A 111 -9.87 4.85 -18.36
CA ALA A 111 -9.47 6.21 -18.71
C ALA A 111 -7.94 6.46 -18.64
N PRO A 112 -7.08 5.61 -19.24
CA PRO A 112 -5.65 5.86 -19.28
C PRO A 112 -5.36 7.22 -19.96
N GLY A 113 -4.44 8.00 -19.38
CA GLY A 113 -4.26 9.42 -19.72
C GLY A 113 -4.95 10.38 -18.75
N TYR A 114 -5.91 9.88 -17.96
CA TYR A 114 -6.71 10.64 -17.01
C TYR A 114 -6.72 10.00 -15.61
N ASP A 115 -5.76 9.13 -15.31
CA ASP A 115 -5.72 8.38 -14.05
C ASP A 115 -5.49 9.26 -12.82
N HIS A 116 -4.86 10.42 -12.97
CA HIS A 116 -4.84 11.48 -11.95
C HIS A 116 -6.25 11.92 -11.51
N ILE A 117 -7.25 11.86 -12.40
CA ILE A 117 -8.65 12.18 -12.09
C ILE A 117 -9.34 10.96 -11.46
N THR A 118 -9.19 9.77 -12.06
CA THR A 118 -9.83 8.54 -11.56
C THR A 118 -9.35 8.20 -10.15
N SER A 119 -8.04 8.36 -9.89
CA SER A 119 -7.44 8.19 -8.57
C SER A 119 -7.77 9.33 -7.62
N GLY A 120 -7.88 10.58 -8.10
CA GLY A 120 -8.23 11.74 -7.27
C GLY A 120 -9.58 11.59 -6.57
N ILE A 121 -10.54 10.91 -7.21
CA ILE A 121 -11.83 10.57 -6.60
C ILE A 121 -11.64 9.61 -5.42
N GLY A 122 -10.94 8.49 -5.63
CA GLY A 122 -10.73 7.50 -4.58
C GLY A 122 -9.84 8.02 -3.47
N ALA A 123 -8.79 8.78 -3.81
CA ALA A 123 -7.88 9.42 -2.87
C ALA A 123 -8.61 10.39 -1.92
N ALA A 124 -9.53 11.21 -2.46
CA ALA A 124 -10.36 12.09 -1.65
C ALA A 124 -11.28 11.29 -0.69
N MET A 125 -11.85 10.18 -1.16
CA MET A 125 -12.71 9.32 -0.33
C MET A 125 -11.94 8.62 0.78
N ILE A 126 -10.82 7.96 0.46
CA ILE A 126 -10.04 7.21 1.45
C ILE A 126 -9.32 8.15 2.43
N GLY A 127 -8.87 9.33 1.96
CA GLY A 127 -8.39 10.41 2.81
C GLY A 127 -9.47 10.88 3.80
N TRP A 128 -10.71 11.05 3.34
CA TRP A 128 -11.83 11.36 4.24
C TRP A 128 -12.12 10.25 5.25
N PHE A 129 -11.92 8.98 4.88
CA PHE A 129 -12.12 7.85 5.79
C PHE A 129 -10.98 7.65 6.81
N GLY A 130 -9.82 8.28 6.63
CA GLY A 130 -8.73 8.27 7.62
C GLY A 130 -7.33 8.01 7.07
N CYS A 131 -7.13 7.90 5.75
CA CYS A 131 -5.80 7.73 5.17
C CYS A 131 -4.90 8.94 5.47
N ALA A 132 -3.66 8.69 5.89
CA ALA A 132 -2.74 9.72 6.39
C ALA A 132 -1.89 10.36 5.28
N MET A 133 -1.56 9.61 4.24
CA MET A 133 -0.77 10.09 3.11
C MET A 133 -1.30 9.54 1.79
N LEU A 134 -1.27 10.36 0.73
CA LEU A 134 -1.77 10.00 -0.59
C LEU A 134 -0.62 10.06 -1.59
N CYS A 135 -0.25 8.91 -2.16
CA CYS A 135 0.67 8.88 -3.30
C CYS A 135 -0.10 9.37 -4.52
N TYR A 136 0.43 10.41 -5.14
CA TYR A 136 -0.16 10.97 -6.36
C TYR A 136 -0.10 9.98 -7.53
N VAL A 137 -0.98 10.19 -8.50
CA VAL A 137 -1.00 9.47 -9.77
C VAL A 137 -0.98 10.52 -10.87
N THR A 138 -0.11 10.35 -11.85
CA THR A 138 0.06 11.34 -12.92
C THR A 138 -0.89 11.05 -14.10
N PRO A 139 -1.08 11.99 -15.04
CA PRO A 139 -1.74 11.69 -16.32
C PRO A 139 -1.03 10.60 -17.14
N LYS A 140 0.25 10.29 -16.87
CA LYS A 140 1.03 9.28 -17.58
C LYS A 140 0.99 7.89 -16.95
N GLU A 141 0.26 7.73 -15.85
CA GLU A 141 0.06 6.41 -15.26
C GLU A 141 -0.44 5.43 -16.34
N HIS A 142 0.09 4.20 -16.29
CA HIS A 142 -0.12 3.15 -17.29
C HIS A 142 0.36 3.43 -18.72
N LEU A 143 0.94 4.61 -19.01
CA LEU A 143 1.34 5.01 -20.36
C LEU A 143 2.84 5.24 -20.53
N GLY A 144 3.55 5.72 -19.50
CA GLY A 144 4.99 5.96 -19.59
C GLY A 144 5.52 6.79 -18.43
N LEU A 145 6.78 7.23 -18.55
CA LEU A 145 7.39 8.09 -17.55
C LEU A 145 6.79 9.50 -17.59
N PRO A 146 6.42 10.09 -16.44
CA PRO A 146 5.94 11.47 -16.38
C PRO A 146 7.06 12.46 -16.71
N ASN A 147 6.70 13.55 -17.37
CA ASN A 147 7.58 14.69 -17.59
C ASN A 147 7.29 15.81 -16.56
N LYS A 148 7.98 16.96 -16.68
CA LYS A 148 7.83 18.08 -15.75
C LYS A 148 6.39 18.61 -15.62
N ASP A 149 5.62 18.61 -16.69
CA ASP A 149 4.24 19.13 -16.68
C ASP A 149 3.23 18.09 -16.16
N ASP A 150 3.62 16.82 -16.09
CA ASP A 150 2.79 15.74 -15.54
C ASP A 150 2.92 15.63 -14.00
N VAL A 151 3.95 16.25 -13.40
CA VAL A 151 4.29 16.24 -11.96
C VAL A 151 3.81 17.53 -11.29
#